data_AF-A0A6N7SAV4-F1
#
_entry.id   AF-A0A6N7SAV4-F1
#
_cell.length_a   1.000
_cell.length_b   1.000
_cell.length_c   1.000
_cell.angle_alpha   90.00
_cell.angle_beta   90.00
_cell.angle_gamma   90.00
#
_symmetry.space_group_name_H-M   'P 1'
#
loop_
_entity.id
_entity.type
_entity.pdbx_description
1 polymer ?
#
loop_
_entity_poly.entity_id
_entity_poly.type
_entity_poly.pdbx_seq_one_letter_code
_entity_poly.pdbx_strand_id
1 'polypeptide(L)'
;MDVTVKEITDQLKGITPKNPVIIEFSVVNFKQEEGSQKISEVAQEYTVTVKTMGNLPLNFTLSAVGSTSADYIKTFQVSPSDPTQWMGIGGRLPIGYAVTHTYQLSVSWTGSEDYEKYLDEIDRVLLIIEAKQVQPQ
;
A
#
# COMPACT_ATOMS: atom_id res chain seq x y z
N MET A 1 -10.77 11.01 10.30
CA MET A 1 -9.69 10.15 9.77
C MET A 1 -10.38 8.98 9.13
N ASP A 2 -10.08 8.70 7.87
CA ASP A 2 -10.63 7.56 7.14
C ASP A 2 -9.55 6.48 7.03
N VAL A 3 -9.93 5.21 7.21
CA VAL A 3 -9.00 4.09 7.23
C VAL A 3 -9.58 2.96 6.39
N THR A 4 -8.83 2.55 5.37
CA THR A 4 -9.13 1.37 4.56
C THR A 4 -8.11 0.29 4.85
N VAL A 5 -8.57 -0.90 5.19
CA VAL A 5 -7.72 -2.08 5.40
C VAL A 5 -8.07 -3.14 4.36
N LYS A 6 -7.06 -3.64 3.66
CA LYS A 6 -7.17 -4.78 2.75
C LYS A 6 -6.22 -5.87 3.19
N GLU A 7 -6.75 -7.05 3.47
CA GLU A 7 -5.93 -8.23 3.64
C GLU A 7 -5.53 -8.79 2.27
N ILE A 8 -4.23 -8.99 2.07
CA ILE A 8 -3.65 -9.43 0.79
C ILE A 8 -2.97 -10.81 0.88
N THR A 9 -3.10 -11.50 2.03
CA THR A 9 -2.54 -12.83 2.31
C THR A 9 -2.80 -13.83 1.19
N ASP A 10 -4.03 -13.92 0.70
CA ASP A 10 -4.40 -14.87 -0.36
C ASP A 10 -3.69 -14.61 -1.69
N GLN A 11 -3.35 -13.34 -1.97
CA GLN A 11 -2.61 -12.96 -3.18
C GLN A 11 -1.14 -13.37 -3.13
N LEU A 12 -0.62 -13.67 -1.94
CA LEU A 12 0.77 -14.06 -1.68
C LEU A 12 0.95 -15.57 -1.50
N LYS A 13 -0.13 -16.35 -1.61
CA LYS A 13 -0.04 -17.82 -1.52
C LYS A 13 0.92 -18.37 -2.58
N GLY A 14 1.88 -19.18 -2.13
CA GLY A 14 2.87 -19.79 -3.02
C GLY A 14 3.94 -18.81 -3.53
N ILE A 15 4.12 -17.65 -2.90
CA ILE A 15 5.26 -16.78 -3.17
C ILE A 15 6.58 -17.54 -2.93
N THR A 16 7.57 -17.33 -3.80
CA THR A 16 8.89 -17.98 -3.72
C THR A 16 10.00 -16.96 -3.94
N PRO A 17 11.26 -17.25 -3.53
CA PRO A 17 12.39 -16.34 -3.74
C PRO A 17 12.62 -15.90 -5.19
N LYS A 18 12.18 -16.69 -6.18
CA LYS A 18 12.41 -16.42 -7.62
C LYS A 18 11.28 -15.62 -8.28
N ASN A 19 10.09 -15.60 -7.67
CA ASN A 19 8.89 -15.04 -8.27
C ASN A 19 8.27 -13.99 -7.33
N PRO A 20 8.65 -12.70 -7.46
CA PRO A 20 7.97 -11.63 -6.73
C PRO A 20 6.52 -11.50 -7.20
N VAL A 21 5.65 -11.11 -6.26
CA VAL A 21 4.23 -10.84 -6.53
C VAL A 21 4.02 -9.34 -6.63
N ILE A 22 3.25 -8.89 -7.63
CA ILE A 22 2.89 -7.49 -7.80
C ILE A 22 1.40 -7.34 -7.52
N ILE A 23 1.08 -6.41 -6.62
CA ILE A 23 -0.30 -6.04 -6.28
C ILE A 23 -0.52 -4.59 -6.68
N GLU A 24 -1.43 -4.37 -7.63
CA GLU A 24 -1.84 -3.03 -8.02
C GLU A 24 -3.01 -2.55 -7.15
N PHE A 25 -2.94 -1.29 -6.73
CA PHE A 25 -4.05 -0.62 -6.03
C PHE A 25 -4.06 0.87 -6.36
N SER A 26 -5.19 1.51 -6.08
CA SER A 26 -5.34 2.95 -6.28
C SER A 26 -5.90 3.62 -5.04
N VAL A 27 -5.42 4.84 -4.80
CA VAL A 27 -5.95 5.76 -3.79
C VAL A 27 -6.65 6.89 -4.52
N VAL A 28 -7.91 7.14 -4.18
CA VAL A 28 -8.77 8.10 -4.88
C VAL A 28 -9.42 9.05 -3.87
N ASN A 29 -9.76 10.26 -4.32
CA ASN A 29 -10.50 11.25 -3.52
C ASN A 29 -11.98 11.34 -3.91
N PHE A 30 -12.51 10.34 -4.60
CA PHE A 30 -13.89 10.33 -5.07
C PHE A 30 -14.53 8.97 -4.87
N LYS A 31 -15.86 8.96 -4.84
CA LYS A 31 -16.68 7.75 -4.94
C LYS A 31 -17.53 7.83 -6.19
N GLN A 32 -17.62 6.70 -6.91
CA GLN A 32 -18.60 6.54 -7.97
C GLN A 32 -19.94 6.17 -7.33
N GLU A 33 -20.96 6.97 -7.63
CA GLU A 33 -22.35 6.68 -7.31
C GLU A 33 -23.13 6.56 -8.63
N GLU A 34 -24.34 5.98 -8.59
CA GLU A 34 -25.15 5.76 -9.80
C GLU A 34 -25.31 7.07 -10.61
N GLY A 35 -24.61 7.15 -11.74
CA GLY A 35 -24.64 8.28 -12.67
C GLY A 35 -23.86 9.53 -12.24
N SER A 36 -23.12 9.53 -11.12
CA SER A 36 -22.33 10.70 -10.71
C SER A 36 -21.07 10.34 -9.90
N GLN A 37 -20.05 11.21 -10.00
CA GLN A 37 -18.83 11.11 -9.22
C GLN A 37 -18.87 12.13 -8.10
N LYS A 38 -18.87 11.68 -6.84
CA LYS A 38 -18.75 12.56 -5.67
C LYS A 38 -17.29 12.70 -5.27
N ILE A 39 -16.75 13.90 -5.42
CA ILE A 39 -15.36 14.24 -5.07
C ILE A 39 -15.32 14.78 -3.63
N SER A 40 -14.23 14.50 -2.92
CA SER A 40 -13.96 15.06 -1.59
C SER A 40 -13.97 16.59 -1.62
N GLU A 41 -14.70 17.18 -0.67
CA GLU A 41 -14.78 18.63 -0.45
C GLU A 41 -13.58 19.18 0.33
N VAL A 42 -12.63 18.33 0.70
CA VAL A 42 -11.41 18.74 1.41
C VAL A 42 -10.19 18.04 0.82
N ALA A 43 -9.04 18.70 0.93
CA ALA A 43 -7.76 18.06 0.65
C ALA A 43 -7.44 17.06 1.76
N GLN A 44 -6.74 15.99 1.41
CA GLN A 44 -6.38 14.94 2.34
C GLN A 44 -4.91 14.59 2.18
N GLU A 45 -4.22 14.36 3.28
CA GLU A 45 -2.95 13.66 3.30
C GLU A 45 -3.23 12.19 3.61
N TYR A 46 -2.49 11.29 2.98
CA TYR A 46 -2.63 9.87 3.25
C TYR A 46 -1.28 9.17 3.36
N THR A 47 -1.29 8.11 4.17
CA THR A 47 -0.21 7.15 4.30
C THR A 47 -0.63 5.83 3.71
N VAL A 48 0.34 5.09 3.19
CA VAL A 48 0.20 3.67 2.87
C VAL A 48 1.07 2.91 3.84
N THR A 49 0.52 1.89 4.47
CA THR A 49 1.22 1.04 5.41
C THR A 49 1.02 -0.42 5.00
N VAL A 50 2.09 -1.20 5.01
CA VAL A 50 2.02 -2.65 4.90
C VAL A 50 2.49 -3.23 6.22
N LYS A 51 1.73 -4.18 6.76
CA LYS A 51 2.06 -4.90 7.99
C LYS A 51 2.00 -6.40 7.76
N THR A 52 2.98 -7.12 8.26
CA THR A 52 3.06 -8.58 8.20
C THR A 52 3.14 -9.19 9.60
N MET A 53 2.87 -10.48 9.77
CA MET A 53 3.12 -11.17 11.05
C MET A 53 4.59 -11.57 11.23
N GLY A 54 5.35 -11.60 10.13
CA GLY A 54 6.80 -11.86 10.14
C GLY A 54 7.15 -13.35 10.12
N ASN A 55 6.18 -14.20 9.75
CA ASN A 55 6.39 -15.63 9.58
C ASN A 55 7.25 -15.93 8.35
N LEU A 56 7.20 -15.04 7.34
CA LEU A 56 8.01 -15.15 6.13
C LEU A 56 8.95 -13.94 6.01
N PRO A 57 10.19 -14.13 5.49
CA PRO A 57 11.15 -13.06 5.28
C PRO A 57 10.79 -12.25 4.01
N LEU A 58 9.65 -11.56 4.08
CA LEU A 58 9.12 -10.74 3.00
C LEU A 58 9.75 -9.35 3.00
N ASN A 59 9.95 -8.81 1.80
CA ASN A 59 10.33 -7.42 1.57
C ASN A 59 9.31 -6.73 0.67
N PHE A 60 9.05 -5.47 0.97
CA PHE A 60 8.02 -4.69 0.30
C PHE A 60 8.60 -3.43 -0.32
N THR A 61 8.27 -3.20 -1.59
CA THR A 61 8.62 -1.97 -2.30
C THR A 61 7.38 -1.38 -2.96
N LEU A 62 7.24 -0.06 -2.88
CA LEU A 62 6.12 0.67 -3.46
C LEU A 62 6.61 1.52 -4.63
N SER A 63 5.94 1.38 -5.78
CA SER A 63 6.21 2.18 -6.97
C SER A 63 4.93 2.85 -7.44
N ALA A 64 4.99 4.14 -7.74
CA ALA A 64 3.90 4.84 -8.40
C ALA A 64 3.86 4.46 -9.89
N VAL A 65 2.64 4.35 -10.45
CA VAL A 65 2.42 3.97 -11.85
C VAL A 65 2.06 5.21 -12.67
N GLY A 66 2.65 5.33 -13.87
CA GLY A 66 2.33 6.40 -14.83
C GLY A 66 3.04 7.73 -14.54
N SER A 67 2.43 8.83 -14.99
CA SER A 67 2.98 10.18 -14.77
C SER A 67 2.77 10.61 -13.31
N THR A 68 3.86 10.75 -12.57
CA THR A 68 3.80 11.04 -11.12
C THR A 68 3.96 12.53 -10.84
N SER A 69 3.20 13.06 -9.89
CA SER A 69 3.35 14.43 -9.36
C SER A 69 4.05 14.42 -7.99
N ALA A 70 4.22 15.59 -7.38
CA ALA A 70 4.70 15.71 -6.00
C ALA A 70 3.72 15.11 -4.96
N ASP A 71 2.46 14.90 -5.33
CA ASP A 71 1.41 14.40 -4.44
C ASP A 71 1.40 12.87 -4.30
N TYR A 72 2.25 12.16 -5.06
CA TYR A 72 2.43 10.71 -4.92
C TYR A 72 3.42 10.38 -3.82
N ILE A 73 3.18 9.25 -3.13
CA ILE A 73 4.19 8.63 -2.28
C ILE A 73 5.34 8.17 -3.18
N LYS A 74 6.56 8.61 -2.84
CA LYS A 74 7.76 8.32 -3.65
C LYS A 74 8.52 7.09 -3.20
N THR A 75 8.47 6.78 -1.90
CA THR A 75 9.28 5.72 -1.31
C THR A 75 8.53 4.99 -0.23
N PHE A 76 8.87 3.72 -0.06
CA PHE A 76 8.49 2.91 1.08
C PHE A 76 9.68 2.77 2.02
N GLN A 77 9.44 2.93 3.31
CA GLN A 77 10.47 2.82 4.35
C GLN A 77 10.05 1.77 5.37
N VAL A 78 10.99 0.96 5.83
CA VAL A 78 10.76 0.10 7.00
C VAL A 78 10.49 0.99 8.21
N SER A 79 9.46 0.65 8.98
CA SER A 79 9.14 1.37 10.21
C SER A 79 10.31 1.26 11.18
N PRO A 80 10.87 2.37 11.69
CA PRO A 80 11.97 2.33 12.65
C PRO A 80 11.63 1.57 13.94
N SER A 81 10.34 1.47 14.28
CA SER A 81 9.85 0.84 15.50
C SER A 81 9.38 -0.60 15.30
N ASP A 82 9.17 -1.06 14.07
CA ASP A 82 8.62 -2.39 13.77
C ASP A 82 9.15 -2.91 12.42
N PRO A 83 10.06 -3.91 12.41
CA PRO A 83 10.61 -4.47 11.18
C PRO A 83 9.58 -5.26 10.36
N THR A 84 8.38 -5.52 10.90
CA THR A 84 7.25 -6.14 10.20
C THR A 84 6.32 -5.11 9.54
N GLN A 85 6.70 -3.84 9.57
CA GLN A 85 5.90 -2.75 9.02
C GLN A 85 6.71 -1.91 8.04
N TRP A 86 6.10 -1.58 6.91
CA TRP A 86 6.61 -0.63 5.93
C TRP A 86 5.62 0.50 5.73
N MET A 87 6.10 1.73 5.60
CA MET A 87 5.28 2.92 5.53
C MET A 87 5.74 3.84 4.40
N GLY A 88 4.76 4.37 3.69
CA GLY A 88 4.88 5.37 2.65
C GLY A 88 4.14 6.62 3.09
N ILE A 89 4.85 7.75 3.10
CA ILE A 89 4.36 9.04 3.59
C ILE A 89 4.44 10.05 2.45
N GLY A 90 3.62 11.11 2.54
CA GLY A 90 3.64 12.24 1.61
C GLY A 90 2.61 12.13 0.49
N GLY A 91 1.72 11.13 0.54
CA GLY A 91 0.57 11.04 -0.36
C GLY A 91 -0.40 12.19 -0.08
N ARG A 92 -0.83 12.87 -1.13
CA ARG A 92 -1.78 13.98 -1.02
C ARG A 92 -2.89 13.88 -2.06
N LEU A 93 -4.12 14.09 -1.63
CA LEU A 93 -5.29 14.16 -2.49
C LEU A 93 -5.79 15.61 -2.49
N PRO A 94 -5.94 16.24 -3.67
CA PRO A 94 -6.39 17.62 -3.75
C PRO A 94 -7.89 17.76 -3.49
N ILE A 95 -8.31 19.01 -3.28
CA ILE A 95 -9.71 19.42 -3.20
C ILE A 95 -10.23 19.83 -4.59
N GLY A 96 -11.49 19.56 -4.87
CA GLY A 96 -12.23 20.20 -5.97
C GLY A 96 -12.11 19.54 -7.35
N TYR A 97 -11.30 18.50 -7.50
CA TYR A 97 -11.26 17.68 -8.72
C TYR A 97 -10.88 16.22 -8.41
N ALA A 98 -11.35 15.31 -9.26
CA ALA A 98 -11.09 13.89 -9.10
C ALA A 98 -9.64 13.55 -9.41
N VAL A 99 -9.01 12.77 -8.52
CA VAL A 99 -7.65 12.25 -8.69
C VAL A 99 -7.61 10.77 -8.34
N THR A 100 -6.82 10.04 -9.13
CA THR A 100 -6.45 8.64 -8.89
C THR A 100 -4.93 8.56 -8.80
N HIS A 101 -4.41 8.07 -7.68
CA HIS A 101 -3.01 7.68 -7.53
C HIS A 101 -2.90 6.17 -7.57
N THR A 102 -2.30 5.65 -8.64
CA THR A 102 -2.11 4.20 -8.83
C THR A 102 -0.72 3.77 -8.41
N TYR A 103 -0.65 2.65 -7.69
CA TYR A 103 0.57 2.09 -7.13
C TYR A 103 0.69 0.60 -7.44
N GLN A 104 1.93 0.16 -7.58
CA GLN A 104 2.32 -1.23 -7.56
C GLN A 104 3.10 -1.51 -6.27
N LEU A 105 2.53 -2.37 -5.43
CA LEU A 105 3.21 -3.00 -4.31
C LEU A 105 3.88 -4.27 -4.82
N SER A 106 5.20 -4.25 -4.90
CA SER A 106 5.98 -5.45 -5.16
C SER A 106 6.36 -6.10 -3.83
N VAL A 107 6.04 -7.38 -3.73
CA VAL A 107 6.34 -8.24 -2.59
C VAL A 107 7.34 -9.28 -3.05
N SER A 108 8.52 -9.28 -2.44
CA SER A 108 9.55 -10.27 -2.71
C SER A 108 9.87 -11.08 -1.47
N TRP A 109 10.26 -12.33 -1.69
CA TRP A 109 10.77 -13.19 -0.63
C TRP A 109 12.30 -13.08 -0.61
N THR A 110 12.87 -12.77 0.56
CA THR A 110 14.33 -12.56 0.74
C THR A 110 15.07 -13.69 1.44
N GLY A 111 14.35 -14.67 2.00
CA GLY A 111 14.95 -15.89 2.53
C GLY A 111 15.74 -16.69 1.47
N SER A 112 16.87 -17.24 1.90
CA SER A 112 17.83 -18.01 1.10
C SER A 112 17.42 -19.49 0.93
N GLU A 113 18.38 -20.32 0.47
CA GLU A 113 18.29 -21.73 0.02
C GLU A 113 17.45 -22.71 0.88
N ASP A 114 17.07 -22.36 2.11
CA ASP A 114 16.23 -23.15 3.02
C ASP A 114 14.72 -22.85 2.88
N TYR A 115 14.24 -22.46 1.70
CA TYR A 115 12.82 -22.13 1.47
C TYR A 115 11.88 -23.30 1.85
N GLU A 116 12.38 -24.54 1.78
CA GLU A 116 11.67 -25.75 2.18
C GLU A 116 11.14 -25.70 3.62
N LYS A 117 11.83 -24.98 4.52
CA LYS A 117 11.42 -24.80 5.92
C LYS A 117 10.15 -23.96 6.09
N TYR A 118 9.78 -23.23 5.05
CA TYR A 118 8.68 -22.28 5.05
C TYR A 118 7.55 -22.69 4.09
N LEU A 119 7.58 -23.91 3.56
CA LEU A 119 6.60 -24.38 2.57
C LEU A 119 5.16 -24.38 3.10
N ASP A 120 4.99 -24.67 4.39
CA ASP A 120 3.69 -24.70 5.06
C ASP A 120 3.39 -23.41 5.83
N GLU A 121 4.29 -22.43 5.78
CA GLU A 121 4.13 -21.16 6.49
C GLU A 121 3.25 -20.19 5.70
N ILE A 122 2.33 -19.54 6.40
CA ILE A 122 1.49 -18.48 5.87
C ILE A 122 1.79 -17.22 6.68
N ASP A 123 2.14 -16.14 5.99
CA ASP A 123 2.29 -14.83 6.62
C ASP A 123 1.09 -13.95 6.29
N ARG A 124 0.40 -13.47 7.33
CA ARG A 124 -0.74 -12.58 7.15
C ARG A 124 -0.24 -11.20 6.80
N VAL A 125 -0.65 -10.68 5.64
CA VAL A 125 -0.22 -9.36 5.18
C VAL A 125 -1.42 -8.42 5.01
N LEU A 126 -1.32 -7.25 5.63
CA LEU A 126 -2.32 -6.18 5.60
C LEU A 126 -1.77 -4.97 4.84
N LEU A 127 -2.53 -4.49 3.87
CA LEU A 127 -2.35 -3.18 3.24
C LEU A 127 -3.35 -2.21 3.87
N ILE A 128 -2.84 -1.13 4.44
CA ILE A 128 -3.60 -0.14 5.20
C ILE A 128 -3.39 1.22 4.54
N ILE A 129 -4.48 1.90 4.20
CA ILE A 129 -4.46 3.28 3.72
C ILE A 129 -5.17 4.13 4.75
N GLU A 130 -4.48 5.12 5.29
CA GLU A 130 -5.05 6.06 6.25
C GLU A 130 -5.05 7.45 5.63
N ALA A 131 -6.21 8.08 5.56
CA ALA A 131 -6.38 9.43 5.02
C ALA A 131 -6.88 10.39 6.10
N LYS A 132 -6.22 11.54 6.21
CA LYS A 132 -6.56 12.61 7.15
C LYS A 132 -6.84 13.88 6.37
N GLN A 133 -7.93 14.56 6.73
CA GLN A 133 -8.23 15.87 6.17
C GLN A 133 -7.13 16.86 6.56
N VAL A 134 -6.68 17.66 5.59
CA VAL A 134 -5.84 18.82 5.85
C VAL A 134 -6.75 19.90 6.44
N GLN A 135 -6.43 20.39 7.63
CA GLN A 135 -7.19 21.50 8.20
C GLN A 135 -6.97 22.77 7.36
N PRO A 136 -8.03 23.53 7.03
CA PRO A 136 -7.85 24.84 6.42
C PRO A 136 -7.07 25.75 7.39
N GLN A 137 -6.12 26.52 6.85
CA GLN A 137 -5.42 27.58 7.60
C GLN A 137 -6.33 28.79 7.80
#